data_AF-A0A151F9L1-F1
#
_entry.id   AF-A0A151F9L1-F1
#
_cell.length_a   1.000
_cell.length_b   1.000
_cell.length_c   1.000
_cell.angle_alpha   90.00
_cell.angle_beta   90.00
_cell.angle_gamma   90.00
#
_symmetry.space_group_name_H-M   'P 1'
#
loop_
_entity.id
_entity.type
_entity.pdbx_description
1 polymer ?
#
loop_
_entity_poly.entity_id
_entity_poly.type
_entity_poly.pdbx_seq_one_letter_code
_entity_poly.pdbx_strand_id
1 'polypeptide(L)'
;MNNRGVSPIIATILLVSMVVALMGTVAIWVNSRSQEAMNAEGERRERIADRENELLELIAIDDVLGTLTILNNGTSYSVISYVLINETYIRNTEFQDPQAAEVDVGAFTTITLTDPAVLANVGVVEIGTELGNTFLFTAPSAVIQVESTFFSYGNKLVVLDGTASTDSDGYIVLWEWDLNGDGDFDDAEDGKGQRISVTFSSGSHTVTLRVTDDTGLTSSATITIQVPP
;
A
#
# COMPACT_ATOMS: atom_id res chain seq x y z
N MET A 1 -34.48 -63.24 -52.79
CA MET A 1 -34.15 -62.22 -51.76
C MET A 1 -34.90 -60.95 -52.10
N ASN A 2 -35.86 -60.51 -51.27
CA ASN A 2 -36.66 -59.31 -51.57
C ASN A 2 -35.89 -58.04 -51.19
N ASN A 3 -35.19 -57.45 -52.15
CA ASN A 3 -34.56 -56.15 -51.97
C ASN A 3 -35.62 -55.03 -52.12
N ARG A 4 -36.44 -54.86 -51.08
CA ARG A 4 -37.42 -53.77 -51.02
C ARG A 4 -36.68 -52.45 -50.77
N GLY A 5 -36.33 -51.76 -51.85
CA GLY A 5 -35.80 -50.41 -51.80
C GLY A 5 -36.75 -49.48 -51.04
N VAL A 6 -36.18 -48.58 -50.23
CA VAL A 6 -36.94 -47.55 -49.52
C VAL A 6 -37.62 -46.64 -50.56
N SER A 7 -38.91 -46.36 -50.40
CA SER A 7 -39.62 -45.44 -51.30
C SER A 7 -38.90 -44.09 -51.32
N PRO A 8 -38.74 -43.43 -52.49
CA PRO A 8 -38.08 -42.12 -52.58
C PRO A 8 -38.63 -41.11 -51.56
N ILE A 9 -39.95 -41.12 -51.33
CA ILE A 9 -40.63 -40.26 -50.36
C ILE A 9 -40.14 -40.53 -48.92
N ILE A 10 -39.98 -41.80 -48.54
CA ILE A 10 -39.49 -42.20 -47.21
C ILE A 10 -38.01 -41.81 -47.06
N ALA A 11 -37.20 -41.96 -48.12
CA ALA A 11 -35.81 -41.53 -48.11
C ALA A 11 -35.68 -40.01 -47.96
N THR A 12 -36.51 -39.22 -48.64
CA THR A 12 -36.55 -37.76 -48.47
C THR A 12 -36.98 -37.35 -47.06
N ILE A 13 -38.01 -37.98 -46.49
CA ILE A 13 -38.46 -37.70 -45.11
C ILE A 13 -37.33 -37.99 -44.11
N LEU A 14 -36.68 -39.14 -44.20
CA LEU A 14 -35.55 -39.50 -43.33
C LEU A 14 -34.38 -38.51 -43.45
N LEU A 15 -34.04 -38.08 -44.67
CA LEU A 15 -32.99 -37.08 -44.91
C LEU A 15 -33.34 -35.73 -44.25
N VAL A 16 -34.56 -35.24 -44.44
CA VAL A 16 -35.04 -33.99 -43.83
C VAL A 16 -35.05 -34.10 -42.31
N SER A 17 -35.54 -35.21 -41.74
CA SER A 17 -35.51 -35.44 -40.29
C SER A 17 -34.10 -35.45 -39.71
N MET A 18 -33.14 -36.07 -40.40
CA MET A 18 -31.73 -36.09 -40.01
C MET A 18 -31.10 -34.70 -40.05
N VAL A 19 -31.38 -33.90 -41.10
CA VAL A 19 -30.88 -32.51 -41.20
C VAL A 19 -31.48 -31.63 -40.11
N VAL A 20 -32.78 -31.74 -39.82
CA VAL A 20 -33.43 -30.99 -38.72
C VAL A 20 -32.83 -31.37 -37.36
N ALA A 21 -32.57 -32.66 -37.12
CA ALA A 21 -31.92 -33.11 -35.88
C ALA A 21 -30.50 -32.55 -35.73
N LEU A 22 -29.69 -32.58 -36.81
CA LEU A 22 -28.34 -31.99 -36.85
C LEU A 22 -28.36 -30.47 -36.63
N MET A 23 -29.30 -29.75 -37.26
CA MET A 23 -29.47 -28.31 -37.04
C MET A 23 -29.85 -28.01 -35.58
N GLY A 24 -30.72 -28.82 -34.98
CA GLY A 24 -31.09 -28.71 -33.57
C GLY A 24 -29.91 -28.93 -32.62
N THR A 25 -29.10 -29.97 -32.81
CA THR A 25 -27.92 -30.22 -31.97
C THR A 25 -26.86 -29.14 -32.12
N VAL A 26 -26.61 -28.65 -33.34
CA VAL A 26 -25.70 -27.51 -33.58
C VAL A 26 -26.21 -26.24 -32.90
N ALA A 27 -27.51 -25.92 -33.00
CA ALA A 27 -28.08 -24.75 -32.35
C ALA A 27 -27.97 -24.81 -30.81
N ILE A 28 -28.24 -25.98 -30.21
CA ILE A 28 -28.05 -26.21 -28.76
C ILE A 28 -26.58 -26.04 -28.37
N TRP A 29 -25.64 -26.60 -29.14
CA TRP A 29 -24.20 -26.48 -28.89
C TRP A 29 -23.70 -25.03 -28.99
N VAL A 30 -24.12 -24.28 -30.01
CA VAL A 30 -23.80 -22.84 -30.14
C VAL A 30 -24.35 -22.05 -28.94
N ASN A 31 -25.59 -22.33 -28.51
CA ASN A 31 -26.17 -21.66 -27.36
C ASN A 31 -25.43 -21.98 -26.05
N SER A 32 -25.09 -23.26 -25.80
CA SER A 32 -24.29 -23.67 -24.63
C SER A 32 -22.96 -22.92 -24.59
N ARG A 33 -22.22 -22.92 -25.71
CA ARG A 33 -20.92 -22.26 -25.80
C ARG A 33 -21.02 -20.73 -25.70
N SER A 34 -22.14 -20.15 -26.12
CA SER A 34 -22.43 -18.72 -25.91
C SER A 34 -22.73 -18.41 -24.44
N GLN A 35 -23.45 -19.28 -23.73
CA GLN A 35 -23.71 -19.12 -22.30
C GLN A 35 -22.43 -19.30 -21.46
N GLU A 36 -21.62 -20.31 -21.77
CA GLU A 36 -20.29 -20.51 -21.17
C GLU A 36 -19.40 -19.27 -21.35
N ALA A 37 -19.34 -18.71 -22.57
CA ALA A 37 -18.58 -17.50 -22.86
C ALA A 37 -19.13 -16.24 -22.14
N MET A 38 -20.46 -16.10 -22.06
CA MET A 38 -21.10 -15.01 -21.32
C MET A 38 -20.85 -15.09 -19.81
N ASN A 39 -20.90 -16.28 -19.22
CA ASN A 39 -20.61 -16.49 -17.80
C ASN A 39 -19.15 -16.19 -17.48
N ALA A 40 -18.21 -16.71 -18.27
CA ALA A 40 -16.78 -16.45 -18.10
C ALA A 40 -16.41 -14.97 -18.29
N GLU A 41 -17.09 -14.25 -19.21
CA GLU A 41 -16.96 -12.80 -19.36
C GLU A 41 -17.60 -12.04 -18.19
N GLY A 42 -18.70 -12.54 -17.62
CA GLY A 42 -19.31 -12.02 -16.40
C GLY A 42 -18.37 -12.10 -15.20
N GLU A 43 -17.88 -13.29 -14.88
CA GLU A 43 -16.88 -13.53 -13.82
C GLU A 43 -15.60 -12.72 -14.03
N ARG A 44 -15.15 -12.56 -15.28
CA ARG A 44 -13.99 -11.72 -15.62
C ARG A 44 -14.26 -10.26 -15.28
N ARG A 45 -15.45 -9.74 -15.60
CA ARG A 45 -15.83 -8.34 -15.31
C ARG A 45 -16.01 -8.10 -13.83
N GLU A 46 -16.59 -9.05 -13.11
CA GLU A 46 -16.75 -9.01 -11.65
C GLU A 46 -15.38 -8.90 -10.98
N ARG A 47 -14.44 -9.82 -11.26
CA ARG A 47 -13.07 -9.73 -10.72
C ARG A 47 -12.31 -8.46 -11.12
N ILE A 48 -12.57 -7.90 -12.31
CA ILE A 48 -11.96 -6.62 -12.71
C ILE A 48 -12.57 -5.48 -11.89
N ALA A 49 -13.89 -5.44 -11.73
CA ALA A 49 -14.58 -4.44 -10.94
C ALA A 49 -14.18 -4.50 -9.46
N ASP A 50 -14.10 -5.69 -8.87
CA ASP A 50 -13.65 -5.85 -7.48
C ASP A 50 -12.24 -5.31 -7.28
N ARG A 51 -11.34 -5.65 -8.19
CA ARG A 51 -9.96 -5.16 -8.17
C ARG A 51 -9.86 -3.64 -8.43
N GLU A 52 -10.74 -3.07 -9.25
CA GLU A 52 -10.82 -1.62 -9.48
C GLU A 52 -11.47 -0.86 -8.30
N ASN A 53 -12.20 -1.55 -7.44
CA ASN A 53 -12.92 -1.02 -6.26
C ASN A 53 -12.20 -1.28 -4.93
N GLU A 54 -11.07 -1.98 -4.93
CA GLU A 54 -10.25 -2.21 -3.75
C GLU A 54 -9.35 -0.99 -3.49
N LEU A 55 -9.42 -0.42 -2.29
CA LEU A 55 -8.60 0.70 -1.87
C LEU A 55 -8.20 0.50 -0.40
N LEU A 56 -6.95 0.10 -0.19
CA LEU A 56 -6.36 -0.03 1.14
C LEU A 56 -5.52 1.20 1.47
N GLU A 57 -5.64 1.69 2.70
CA GLU A 57 -4.87 2.80 3.26
C GLU A 57 -4.16 2.32 4.53
N LEU A 58 -2.87 2.62 4.68
CA LEU A 58 -2.11 2.37 5.89
C LEU A 58 -2.32 3.55 6.86
N ILE A 59 -2.87 3.27 8.05
CA ILE A 59 -3.31 4.30 9.00
C ILE A 59 -2.38 4.43 10.21
N ALA A 60 -1.68 3.35 10.58
CA ALA A 60 -0.69 3.37 11.65
C ALA A 60 0.29 2.21 11.56
N ILE A 61 1.52 2.45 11.99
CA ILE A 61 2.53 1.45 12.34
C ILE A 61 2.89 1.64 13.81
N ASP A 62 3.05 0.55 14.55
CA ASP A 62 3.60 0.52 15.91
C ASP A 62 4.71 -0.55 15.96
N ASP A 63 5.95 -0.10 16.11
CA ASP A 63 7.15 -0.93 16.14
C ASP A 63 7.34 -1.65 17.50
N VAL A 64 6.80 -1.08 18.57
CA VAL A 64 6.81 -1.65 19.93
C VAL A 64 5.83 -2.82 20.05
N LEU A 65 4.63 -2.67 19.49
CA LEU A 65 3.59 -3.71 19.46
C LEU A 65 3.76 -4.68 18.28
N GLY A 66 4.52 -4.31 17.25
CA GLY A 66 4.70 -5.13 16.06
C GLY A 66 3.49 -5.12 15.11
N THR A 67 2.74 -4.01 15.05
CA THR A 67 1.43 -3.96 14.38
C THR A 67 1.35 -2.96 13.25
N LEU A 68 0.62 -3.32 12.18
CA LEU A 68 0.19 -2.41 11.12
C LEU A 68 -1.35 -2.31 11.14
N THR A 69 -1.89 -1.11 11.10
CA THR A 69 -3.35 -0.88 11.02
C THR A 69 -3.72 -0.35 9.64
N ILE A 70 -4.65 -1.06 8.98
CA ILE A 70 -5.02 -0.86 7.57
C ILE A 70 -6.53 -0.62 7.49
N LEU A 71 -6.94 0.39 6.74
CA LEU A 71 -8.34 0.71 6.42
C LEU A 71 -8.66 0.25 5.00
N ASN A 72 -9.79 -0.44 4.80
CA ASN A 72 -10.36 -0.62 3.46
C ASN A 72 -11.34 0.53 3.18
N ASN A 73 -10.87 1.56 2.48
CA ASN A 73 -11.66 2.72 2.02
C ASN A 73 -12.30 2.48 0.63
N GLY A 74 -12.20 1.25 0.11
CA GLY A 74 -12.78 0.83 -1.17
C GLY A 74 -14.28 0.55 -1.10
N THR A 75 -14.79 -0.12 -2.13
CA THR A 75 -16.17 -0.66 -2.14
C THR A 75 -16.24 -2.17 -2.36
N SER A 76 -15.08 -2.84 -2.49
CA SER A 76 -14.96 -4.29 -2.49
C SER A 76 -14.16 -4.79 -1.28
N TYR A 77 -14.54 -5.96 -0.79
CA TYR A 77 -13.86 -6.67 0.29
C TYR A 77 -12.45 -7.09 -0.16
N SER A 78 -11.48 -7.02 0.76
CA SER A 78 -10.07 -7.32 0.50
C SER A 78 -9.58 -8.47 1.39
N VAL A 79 -8.67 -9.29 0.85
CA VAL A 79 -7.85 -10.22 1.63
C VAL A 79 -6.39 -9.91 1.37
N ILE A 80 -5.65 -9.60 2.42
CA ILE A 80 -4.22 -9.33 2.36
C ILE A 80 -3.48 -10.68 2.22
N SER A 81 -2.78 -10.85 1.11
CA SER A 81 -1.98 -12.05 0.83
C SER A 81 -0.60 -11.96 1.46
N TYR A 82 0.01 -10.76 1.43
CA TYR A 82 1.31 -10.49 2.01
C TYR A 82 1.49 -9.02 2.40
N VAL A 83 2.46 -8.77 3.28
CA VAL A 83 3.07 -7.46 3.50
C VAL A 83 4.58 -7.59 3.27
N LEU A 84 5.15 -6.70 2.47
CA LEU A 84 6.58 -6.59 2.21
C LEU A 84 7.08 -5.28 2.83
N ILE A 85 8.00 -5.37 3.79
CA ILE A 85 8.49 -4.24 4.57
C ILE A 85 9.98 -4.05 4.28
N ASN A 86 10.33 -2.93 3.66
CA ASN A 86 11.64 -2.66 3.03
C ASN A 86 12.02 -3.73 1.98
N GLU A 87 12.56 -4.87 2.40
CA GLU A 87 12.87 -6.05 1.57
C GLU A 87 12.40 -7.38 2.22
N THR A 88 11.73 -7.32 3.38
CA THR A 88 11.28 -8.48 4.16
C THR A 88 9.85 -8.85 3.80
N TYR A 89 9.69 -9.96 3.08
CA TYR A 89 8.37 -10.47 2.66
C TYR A 89 7.74 -11.32 3.76
N ILE A 90 6.54 -10.95 4.20
CA ILE A 90 5.76 -11.62 5.23
C ILE A 90 4.43 -12.07 4.64
N ARG A 91 4.15 -13.38 4.68
CA ARG A 91 2.89 -13.97 4.20
C ARG A 91 1.79 -13.83 5.24
N ASN A 92 0.53 -13.87 4.79
CA ASN A 92 -0.62 -13.94 5.69
C ASN A 92 -0.57 -15.14 6.68
N THR A 93 0.04 -16.25 6.29
CA THR A 93 0.30 -17.41 7.16
C THR A 93 1.35 -17.17 8.26
N GLU A 94 2.06 -16.05 8.22
CA GLU A 94 3.13 -15.65 9.15
C GLU A 94 2.70 -14.47 10.04
N PHE A 95 1.48 -13.95 9.86
CA PHE A 95 0.82 -13.06 10.82
C PHE A 95 0.42 -13.86 12.08
N GLN A 96 0.34 -13.19 13.23
CA GLN A 96 -0.07 -13.87 14.48
C GLN A 96 -1.52 -14.37 14.43
N ASP A 97 -2.40 -13.64 13.73
CA ASP A 97 -3.74 -14.07 13.36
C ASP A 97 -3.94 -13.95 11.83
N PRO A 98 -3.96 -15.06 11.08
CA PRO A 98 -4.22 -15.04 9.65
C PRO A 98 -5.62 -14.53 9.27
N GLN A 99 -6.60 -14.51 10.18
CA GLN A 99 -7.93 -13.95 9.90
C GLN A 99 -7.93 -12.41 9.92
N ALA A 100 -6.94 -11.77 10.55
CA ALA A 100 -6.76 -10.32 10.46
C ALA A 100 -6.36 -9.84 9.05
N ALA A 101 -6.06 -10.75 8.12
CA ALA A 101 -5.85 -10.43 6.72
C ALA A 101 -7.14 -10.05 5.96
N GLU A 102 -8.31 -10.41 6.50
CA GLU A 102 -9.62 -10.14 5.91
C GLU A 102 -10.08 -8.71 6.29
N VAL A 103 -10.40 -7.87 5.29
CA VAL A 103 -10.72 -6.44 5.51
C VAL A 103 -12.04 -6.07 4.85
N ASP A 104 -13.08 -5.99 5.68
CA ASP A 104 -14.42 -5.53 5.31
C ASP A 104 -14.43 -4.07 4.81
N VAL A 105 -15.37 -3.77 3.91
CA VAL A 105 -15.56 -2.43 3.34
C VAL A 105 -15.87 -1.39 4.42
N GLY A 106 -15.06 -0.33 4.50
CA GLY A 106 -15.16 0.71 5.52
C GLY A 106 -14.70 0.30 6.92
N ALA A 107 -14.08 -0.88 7.06
CA ALA A 107 -13.51 -1.36 8.32
C ALA A 107 -11.99 -1.21 8.35
N PHE A 108 -11.45 -1.13 9.56
CA PHE A 108 -10.02 -1.25 9.83
C PHE A 108 -9.70 -2.67 10.30
N THR A 109 -8.53 -3.17 9.92
CA THR A 109 -7.88 -4.34 10.53
C THR A 109 -6.54 -3.95 11.14
N THR A 110 -6.07 -4.74 12.11
CA THR A 110 -4.71 -4.62 12.65
C THR A 110 -3.98 -5.95 12.48
N ILE A 111 -2.96 -5.97 11.63
CA ILE A 111 -2.07 -7.11 11.44
C ILE A 111 -0.96 -7.05 12.48
N THR A 112 -0.88 -8.05 13.35
CA THR A 112 0.28 -8.24 14.24
C THR A 112 1.29 -9.19 13.59
N LEU A 113 2.54 -8.74 13.47
CA LEU A 113 3.64 -9.52 12.91
C LEU A 113 4.20 -10.51 13.95
N THR A 114 4.76 -11.63 13.48
CA THR A 114 5.47 -12.59 14.34
C THR A 114 6.83 -12.05 14.80
N ASP A 115 7.49 -11.23 13.99
CA ASP A 115 8.73 -10.53 14.34
C ASP A 115 8.52 -9.00 14.29
N PRO A 116 8.42 -8.31 15.44
CA PRO A 116 8.24 -6.85 15.48
C PRO A 116 9.48 -6.10 15.01
N ALA A 117 10.67 -6.70 15.03
CA ALA A 117 11.92 -6.02 14.66
C ALA A 117 11.97 -5.62 13.18
N VAL A 118 11.11 -6.21 12.34
CA VAL A 118 10.94 -5.83 10.93
C VAL A 118 10.38 -4.40 10.77
N LEU A 119 9.67 -3.89 11.79
CA LEU A 119 9.14 -2.52 11.81
C LEU A 119 10.15 -1.48 12.34
N ALA A 120 11.38 -1.87 12.68
CA ALA A 120 12.44 -0.93 13.03
C ALA A 120 12.98 -0.23 11.77
N ASN A 121 12.75 1.08 11.64
CA ASN A 121 13.15 1.92 10.49
C ASN A 121 12.51 1.47 9.17
N VAL A 122 11.18 1.50 9.12
CA VAL A 122 10.44 1.26 7.88
C VAL A 122 10.62 2.45 6.93
N GLY A 123 11.17 2.18 5.74
CA GLY A 123 11.27 3.12 4.64
C GLY A 123 10.20 2.88 3.55
N VAL A 124 9.71 1.64 3.42
CA VAL A 124 8.63 1.26 2.49
C VAL A 124 7.79 0.12 3.08
N VAL A 125 6.46 0.21 2.93
CA VAL A 125 5.51 -0.89 3.11
C VAL A 125 4.79 -1.14 1.80
N GLU A 126 4.80 -2.39 1.33
CA GLU A 126 3.99 -2.86 0.21
C GLU A 126 2.98 -3.90 0.72
N ILE A 127 1.70 -3.73 0.42
CA ILE A 127 0.61 -4.64 0.78
C ILE A 127 0.05 -5.25 -0.51
N GLY A 128 0.11 -6.57 -0.64
CA GLY A 128 -0.45 -7.29 -1.79
C GLY A 128 -1.71 -8.08 -1.43
N THR A 129 -2.73 -8.05 -2.29
CA THR A 129 -4.05 -8.64 -2.04
C THR A 129 -4.33 -9.89 -2.89
N GLU A 130 -5.30 -10.72 -2.48
CA GLU A 130 -5.73 -11.88 -3.27
C GLU A 130 -6.41 -11.49 -4.60
N LEU A 131 -6.93 -10.26 -4.71
CA LEU A 131 -7.41 -9.68 -5.97
C LEU A 131 -6.26 -9.31 -6.94
N GLY A 132 -5.01 -9.37 -6.47
CA GLY A 132 -3.81 -9.12 -7.26
C GLY A 132 -3.49 -7.63 -7.44
N ASN A 133 -3.93 -6.78 -6.52
CA ASN A 133 -3.44 -5.41 -6.38
C ASN A 133 -2.24 -5.35 -5.45
N THR A 134 -1.57 -4.20 -5.52
CA THR A 134 -0.42 -3.85 -4.70
C THR A 134 -0.60 -2.39 -4.27
N PHE A 135 -0.59 -2.15 -2.96
CA PHE A 135 -0.63 -0.83 -2.34
C PHE A 135 0.76 -0.54 -1.78
N LEU A 136 1.31 0.64 -2.08
CA LEU A 136 2.66 1.03 -1.70
C LEU A 136 2.58 2.28 -0.84
N PHE A 137 3.28 2.26 0.30
CA PHE A 137 3.40 3.35 1.25
C PHE A 137 4.90 3.62 1.47
N THR A 138 5.37 4.84 1.22
CA THR A 138 6.79 5.19 1.36
C THR A 138 7.00 6.19 2.48
N ALA A 139 8.13 6.06 3.19
CA ALA A 139 8.47 6.98 4.26
C ALA A 139 8.90 8.34 3.68
N PRO A 140 8.66 9.45 4.40
CA PRO A 140 8.96 10.78 3.91
C PRO A 140 10.44 11.02 3.64
N SER A 141 10.76 12.00 2.82
CA SER A 141 12.13 12.50 2.63
C SER A 141 12.39 13.68 3.56
N ALA A 142 13.14 13.43 4.64
CA ALA A 142 13.59 14.46 5.57
C ALA A 142 14.65 15.38 4.93
N VAL A 143 14.49 16.70 5.06
CA VAL A 143 15.45 17.70 4.57
C VAL A 143 15.59 18.83 5.59
N ILE A 144 16.83 19.12 6.01
CA ILE A 144 17.16 20.32 6.78
C ILE A 144 17.77 21.38 5.86
N GLN A 145 17.13 22.54 5.78
CA GLN A 145 17.73 23.77 5.30
C GLN A 145 18.18 24.63 6.49
N VAL A 146 19.27 25.38 6.29
CA VAL A 146 19.88 26.20 7.33
C VAL A 146 19.93 27.65 6.85
N GLU A 147 19.07 28.49 7.42
CA GLU A 147 19.15 29.93 7.27
C GLU A 147 19.95 30.52 8.44
N SER A 148 20.87 31.45 8.18
CA SER A 148 21.67 32.05 9.26
C SER A 148 21.94 33.53 9.04
N THR A 149 21.91 34.29 10.13
CA THR A 149 22.20 35.73 10.17
C THR A 149 23.24 36.01 11.27
N PHE A 150 24.11 36.99 11.05
CA PHE A 150 25.40 37.17 11.74
C PHE A 150 25.40 38.42 12.65
N PHE A 151 26.05 38.47 13.82
CA PHE A 151 26.69 37.47 14.70
C PHE A 151 26.97 38.16 16.07
N SER A 152 27.10 37.48 17.22
CA SER A 152 27.55 38.15 18.46
C SER A 152 28.17 37.23 19.52
N TYR A 153 29.30 37.66 20.10
CA TYR A 153 29.95 37.11 21.31
C TYR A 153 29.95 35.57 21.44
N GLY A 154 30.53 34.84 20.48
CA GLY A 154 30.74 33.39 20.56
C GLY A 154 29.48 32.53 20.41
N ASN A 155 28.32 33.15 20.18
CA ASN A 155 27.05 32.47 19.93
C ASN A 155 26.58 32.72 18.49
N LYS A 156 25.91 31.72 17.90
CA LYS A 156 25.35 31.74 16.56
C LYS A 156 23.86 31.44 16.62
N LEU A 157 23.03 32.43 16.28
CA LEU A 157 21.62 32.21 15.99
C LEU A 157 21.50 31.51 14.63
N VAL A 158 20.77 30.40 14.60
CA VAL A 158 20.50 29.60 13.41
C VAL A 158 19.00 29.39 13.30
N VAL A 159 18.45 29.59 12.11
CA VAL A 159 17.11 29.17 11.76
C VAL A 159 17.22 27.83 11.04
N LEU A 160 16.58 26.81 11.58
CA LEU A 160 16.51 25.48 11.01
C LEU A 160 15.15 25.32 10.33
N ASP A 161 15.15 24.84 9.11
CA ASP A 161 13.97 24.80 8.25
C ASP A 161 13.79 23.40 7.63
N GLY A 162 12.74 22.71 8.07
CA GLY A 162 12.29 21.41 7.59
C GLY A 162 11.20 21.47 6.53
N THR A 163 10.78 22.66 6.06
CA THR A 163 9.70 22.83 5.04
C THR A 163 10.06 22.24 3.68
N ALA A 164 11.33 21.98 3.42
CA ALA A 164 11.81 21.31 2.21
C ALA A 164 11.67 19.77 2.27
N SER A 165 11.24 19.22 3.42
CA SER A 165 10.91 17.79 3.53
C SER A 165 9.63 17.49 2.75
N THR A 166 9.58 16.36 2.07
CA THR A 166 8.46 15.98 1.21
C THR A 166 8.11 14.51 1.39
N ASP A 167 6.83 14.20 1.27
CA ASP A 167 6.37 12.83 1.08
C ASP A 167 5.86 12.64 -0.36
N SER A 168 5.93 11.41 -0.89
CA SER A 168 5.71 11.11 -2.32
C SER A 168 4.28 10.65 -2.63
N ASP A 169 3.62 10.09 -1.63
CA ASP A 169 2.33 9.40 -1.68
C ASP A 169 1.34 9.88 -0.60
N GLY A 170 1.83 10.49 0.48
CA GLY A 170 1.04 11.16 1.52
C GLY A 170 1.49 12.60 1.81
N TYR A 171 1.46 13.00 3.07
CA TYR A 171 1.88 14.32 3.56
C TYR A 171 2.43 14.28 4.99
N ILE A 172 3.46 15.10 5.23
CA ILE A 172 4.11 15.18 6.55
C ILE A 172 3.17 15.86 7.57
N VAL A 173 2.95 15.20 8.71
CA VAL A 173 2.10 15.68 9.81
C VAL A 173 2.90 16.16 11.03
N LEU A 174 4.18 15.77 11.14
CA LEU A 174 5.02 16.08 12.30
C LEU A 174 6.48 16.36 11.90
N TRP A 175 7.10 17.30 12.63
CA TRP A 175 8.52 17.67 12.55
C TRP A 175 9.06 17.78 13.97
N GLU A 176 10.00 16.93 14.34
CA GLU A 176 10.61 16.85 15.67
C GLU A 176 12.13 17.04 15.55
N TRP A 177 12.75 17.72 16.50
CA TRP A 177 14.16 18.11 16.40
C TRP A 177 14.96 17.65 17.62
N ASP A 178 16.04 16.93 17.34
CA ASP A 178 17.18 16.70 18.23
C ASP A 178 18.22 17.78 17.90
N LEU A 179 18.57 18.61 18.88
CA LEU A 179 19.50 19.75 18.75
C LEU A 179 20.83 19.52 19.46
N ASN A 180 20.90 18.51 20.33
CA ASN A 180 22.03 18.25 21.22
C ASN A 180 22.83 16.98 20.82
N GLY A 181 22.20 16.04 20.11
CA GLY A 181 22.78 14.81 19.58
C GLY A 181 22.69 13.58 20.48
N ASP A 182 21.82 13.58 21.50
CA ASP A 182 21.59 12.41 22.38
C ASP A 182 20.62 11.37 21.80
N GLY A 183 19.81 11.76 20.80
CA GLY A 183 18.83 10.91 20.12
C GLY A 183 17.40 11.05 20.63
N ASP A 184 17.16 11.88 21.66
CA ASP A 184 15.83 12.29 22.08
C ASP A 184 15.41 13.55 21.28
N PHE A 185 14.15 13.59 20.85
CA PHE A 185 13.63 14.62 19.92
C PHE A 185 12.77 15.66 20.67
N ASP A 186 13.23 16.10 21.84
CA ASP A 186 12.48 16.99 22.76
C ASP A 186 13.12 18.37 22.96
N ASP A 187 14.26 18.66 22.32
CA ASP A 187 15.05 19.89 22.49
C ASP A 187 14.37 21.19 21.98
N ALA A 188 13.42 21.09 21.05
CA ALA A 188 12.74 22.27 20.52
C ALA A 188 11.72 22.83 21.54
N GLU A 189 11.76 24.14 21.82
CA GLU A 189 10.95 24.77 22.88
C GLU A 189 9.42 24.71 22.63
N ASP A 190 9.00 24.50 21.37
CA ASP A 190 7.61 24.17 20.96
C ASP A 190 7.42 22.67 20.58
N GLY A 191 8.49 21.86 20.58
CA GLY A 191 8.56 20.44 20.25
C GLY A 191 8.18 20.04 18.81
N LYS A 192 7.47 20.92 18.09
CA LYS A 192 6.81 20.65 16.81
C LYS A 192 6.86 21.89 15.94
N GLY A 193 7.52 21.81 14.79
CA GLY A 193 7.56 22.95 13.88
C GLY A 193 8.42 22.74 12.64
N GLN A 194 7.89 23.17 11.50
CA GLN A 194 8.63 23.17 10.23
C GLN A 194 9.81 24.15 10.24
N ARG A 195 9.78 25.18 11.09
CA ARG A 195 10.91 26.09 11.34
C ARG A 195 11.09 26.34 12.82
N ILE A 196 12.34 26.34 13.27
CA ILE A 196 12.74 26.69 14.64
C ILE A 196 13.95 27.64 14.63
N SER A 197 14.12 28.42 15.69
CA SER A 197 15.26 29.32 15.86
C SER A 197 16.05 28.93 17.10
N VAL A 198 17.33 28.58 16.93
CA VAL A 198 18.18 28.01 17.98
C VAL A 198 19.47 28.81 18.08
N THR A 199 19.95 29.03 19.31
CA THR A 199 21.25 29.70 19.55
C THR A 199 22.28 28.67 19.99
N PHE A 200 23.27 28.42 19.14
CA PHE A 200 24.38 27.51 19.42
C PHE A 200 25.59 28.29 19.96
N SER A 201 26.23 27.75 21.01
CA SER A 201 27.51 28.25 21.53
C SER A 201 28.70 27.81 20.67
N SER A 202 29.88 28.36 20.89
CA SER A 202 31.13 27.89 20.27
C SER A 202 31.32 26.38 20.41
N GLY A 203 31.52 25.68 19.30
CA GLY A 203 31.61 24.22 19.27
C GLY A 203 31.07 23.59 17.99
N SER A 204 31.01 22.26 18.00
CA SER A 204 30.40 21.43 16.97
C SER A 204 29.12 20.84 17.53
N HIS A 205 27.99 21.10 16.88
CA HIS A 205 26.67 20.60 17.30
C HIS A 205 26.11 19.70 16.22
N THR A 206 25.65 18.51 16.60
CA THR A 206 24.90 17.60 15.72
C THR A 206 23.44 17.94 15.86
N VAL A 207 22.72 18.08 14.74
CA VAL A 207 21.29 18.39 14.73
C VAL A 207 20.60 17.40 13.81
N THR A 208 19.54 16.77 14.31
CA THR A 208 18.72 15.81 13.57
C THR A 208 17.26 16.27 13.54
N LEU A 209 16.67 16.29 12.35
CA LEU A 209 15.23 16.45 12.13
C LEU A 209 14.65 15.06 11.89
N ARG A 210 13.62 14.67 12.64
CA ARG A 210 12.73 13.56 12.30
C ARG A 210 11.42 14.13 11.76
N VAL A 211 10.92 13.56 10.67
CA VAL A 211 9.59 13.85 10.11
C VAL A 211 8.74 12.60 10.11
N THR A 212 7.43 12.77 10.31
CA THR A 212 6.42 11.70 10.28
C THR A 212 5.34 12.05 9.27
N ASP A 213 4.94 11.10 8.41
CA ASP A 213 3.81 11.25 7.48
C ASP A 213 2.45 10.85 8.10
N ASP A 214 1.38 10.93 7.32
CA ASP A 214 0.03 10.60 7.73
C ASP A 214 -0.24 9.09 7.90
N THR A 215 0.67 8.23 7.45
CA THR A 215 0.64 6.77 7.71
C THR A 215 1.38 6.37 9.00
N GLY A 216 2.18 7.29 9.54
CA GLY A 216 3.04 7.09 10.71
C GLY A 216 4.47 6.65 10.38
N LEU A 217 4.86 6.54 9.11
CA LEU A 217 6.24 6.28 8.73
C LEU A 217 7.12 7.48 9.06
N THR A 218 8.40 7.23 9.36
CA THR A 218 9.34 8.28 9.76
C THR A 218 10.63 8.24 8.98
N SER A 219 11.26 9.40 8.88
CA SER A 219 12.55 9.59 8.23
C SER A 219 13.32 10.70 8.92
N SER A 220 14.65 10.62 8.88
CA SER A 220 15.52 11.57 9.58
C SER A 220 16.63 12.12 8.70
N ALA A 221 16.94 13.41 8.90
CA ALA A 221 18.07 14.08 8.28
C ALA A 221 18.96 14.70 9.36
N THR A 222 20.27 14.53 9.25
CA THR A 222 21.25 15.03 10.23
C THR A 222 22.23 16.00 9.56
N ILE A 223 22.54 17.09 10.24
CA ILE A 223 23.56 18.06 9.85
C ILE A 223 24.53 18.32 11.03
N THR A 224 25.68 18.93 10.74
CA THR A 224 26.61 19.40 11.77
C THR A 224 26.82 20.91 11.67
N ILE A 225 26.50 21.63 12.75
CA ILE A 225 26.65 23.07 12.84
C ILE A 225 27.97 23.38 13.55
N GLN A 226 28.89 23.99 12.81
CA GLN A 226 30.12 24.53 13.37
C GLN A 226 29.91 26.00 13.80
N VAL A 227 30.26 26.30 15.04
CA VAL A 227 30.31 27.64 15.62
C VAL A 227 31.75 27.92 16.06
N PRO A 228 32.44 28.91 15.45
CA PRO A 228 33.78 29.31 15.88
C PRO A 228 33.83 29.77 17.35
N PRO A 229 34.99 29.62 18.02
CA PRO A 229 35.25 30.26 19.32
C PRO A 229 35.34 31.79 19.24
#